data_AF-A0A1I2SSI6-F1
#
_entry.id   AF-A0A1I2SSI6-F1
#
_cell.length_a   1.000
_cell.length_b   1.000
_cell.length_c   1.000
_cell.angle_alpha   90.00
_cell.angle_beta   90.00
_cell.angle_gamma   90.00
#
_symmetry.space_group_name_H-M   'P 1'
#
loop_
_entity.id
_entity.type
_entity.pdbx_description
1 polymer ?
#
loop_
_entity_poly.entity_id
_entity_poly.type
_entity_poly.pdbx_seq_one_letter_code
_entity_poly.pdbx_strand_id
1 'polypeptide(L)'
;MKWPFRIKTPVCPSCGSSDTTTGRIIRLAAGLALGIGVSMILYLIGYIYPLGRILIPFTFIGGMIICVIPPLGKYCCLECDAYWNPDNPSLVWRTKPPGL
;
A
#
# COMPACT_ATOMS: atom_id res chain seq x y z
N MET A 1 5.09 -16.30 15.70
CA MET A 1 4.98 -17.09 14.44
C MET A 1 5.70 -16.33 13.33
N LYS A 2 6.83 -16.84 12.82
CA LYS A 2 7.59 -16.22 11.72
C LYS A 2 7.14 -16.85 10.40
N TRP A 3 6.55 -16.06 9.51
CA TRP A 3 6.07 -16.51 8.20
C TRP A 3 7.26 -16.90 7.29
N PRO A 4 7.16 -17.99 6.50
CA PRO A 4 8.28 -18.58 5.76
C PRO A 4 8.72 -17.80 4.51
N PHE A 5 8.02 -16.74 4.11
CA PHE A 5 8.32 -15.93 2.92
C PHE A 5 8.91 -14.55 3.25
N ARG A 6 9.69 -14.43 4.34
CA ARG A 6 10.38 -13.18 4.65
C ARG A 6 11.50 -12.98 3.64
N ILE A 7 11.19 -12.23 2.58
CA ILE A 7 12.18 -11.70 1.62
C ILE A 7 13.28 -11.06 2.47
N LYS A 8 14.55 -11.44 2.26
CA LYS A 8 15.69 -10.78 2.91
C LYS A 8 15.72 -9.33 2.42
N THR A 9 15.04 -8.46 3.13
CA THR A 9 14.99 -7.05 2.84
C THR A 9 16.04 -6.34 3.69
N PRO A 10 16.70 -5.30 3.15
CA PRO A 10 17.69 -4.55 3.90
C PRO A 10 17.03 -3.78 5.04
N VAL A 11 17.81 -3.55 6.11
CA VAL A 11 17.40 -2.75 7.26
C VAL A 11 17.05 -1.32 6.81
N CYS A 12 15.98 -0.76 7.36
CA CYS A 12 15.58 0.59 7.03
C CYS A 12 16.63 1.60 7.55
N PRO A 13 17.15 2.52 6.72
CA PRO A 13 18.12 3.51 7.15
C PRO A 13 17.54 4.55 8.13
N SER A 14 16.22 4.72 8.19
CA SER A 14 15.58 5.73 9.04
C SER A 14 15.32 5.26 10.48
N CYS A 15 14.99 3.99 10.70
CA CYS A 15 14.62 3.45 12.03
C CYS A 15 15.37 2.17 12.42
N GLY A 16 16.17 1.58 11.52
CA GLY A 16 16.88 0.33 11.76
C GLY A 16 16.01 -0.94 11.69
N SER A 17 14.71 -0.81 11.40
CA SER A 17 13.80 -1.96 11.34
C SER A 17 14.11 -2.93 10.20
N SER A 18 13.92 -4.21 10.47
CA SER A 18 13.92 -5.29 9.46
C SER A 18 12.53 -5.58 8.87
N ASP A 19 11.48 -4.90 9.36
CA ASP A 19 10.12 -5.00 8.85
C ASP A 19 9.93 -4.04 7.66
N THR A 20 10.54 -4.43 6.55
CA THR A 20 10.41 -3.77 5.26
C THR A 20 9.70 -4.69 4.28
N THR A 21 8.83 -4.13 3.47
CA THR A 21 8.13 -4.84 2.40
C THR A 21 8.30 -4.08 1.08
N THR A 22 8.05 -4.72 -0.05
CA THR A 22 8.14 -4.04 -1.34
C THR A 22 7.01 -3.01 -1.46
N GLY A 23 7.33 -1.75 -1.77
CA GLY A 23 6.32 -0.68 -1.90
C GLY A 23 5.26 -0.98 -2.97
N ARG A 24 5.62 -1.78 -3.98
CA ARG A 24 4.71 -2.33 -4.99
C ARG A 24 3.63 -3.23 -4.39
N ILE A 25 3.96 -4.05 -3.38
CA ILE A 25 3.01 -4.97 -2.75
C ILE A 25 1.98 -4.19 -1.95
N ILE A 26 2.41 -3.20 -1.15
CA ILE A 26 1.47 -2.34 -0.39
C ILE A 26 0.50 -1.63 -1.34
N ARG A 27 0.98 -1.09 -2.46
CA ARG A 27 0.09 -0.43 -3.43
C ARG A 27 -0.84 -1.38 -4.15
N LEU A 28 -0.37 -2.55 -4.55
CA LEU A 28 -1.23 -3.58 -5.13
C LEU A 28 -2.31 -4.00 -4.13
N ALA A 29 -1.96 -4.18 -2.85
CA ALA A 29 -2.91 -4.47 -1.79
C ALA A 29 -3.91 -3.33 -1.57
N ALA A 30 -3.46 -2.07 -1.53
CA ALA A 30 -4.33 -0.90 -1.39
C ALA A 30 -5.27 -0.72 -2.58
N GLY A 31 -4.76 -0.88 -3.80
CA GLY A 31 -5.54 -0.80 -5.04
C GLY A 31 -6.54 -1.95 -5.17
N LEU A 32 -6.18 -3.17 -4.76
CA LEU A 32 -7.12 -4.30 -4.69
C LEU A 32 -8.17 -4.11 -3.60
N ALA A 33 -7.79 -3.61 -2.43
CA ALA A 33 -8.71 -3.35 -1.33
C ALA A 33 -9.75 -2.28 -1.74
N LEU A 34 -9.32 -1.22 -2.42
CA LEU A 34 -10.20 -0.17 -2.90
C LEU A 34 -11.01 -0.62 -4.13
N GLY A 35 -10.38 -1.30 -5.08
CA GLY A 35 -11.00 -1.73 -6.33
C GLY A 35 -11.97 -2.89 -6.17
N ILE A 36 -11.62 -3.92 -5.39
CA ILE A 36 -12.46 -5.11 -5.19
C ILE A 36 -13.20 -5.03 -3.85
N GLY A 37 -12.47 -4.76 -2.76
CA GLY A 37 -13.05 -4.77 -1.42
C GLY A 37 -14.19 -3.75 -1.26
N VAL A 38 -13.93 -2.48 -1.55
CA VAL A 38 -14.95 -1.42 -1.45
C VAL A 38 -16.07 -1.64 -2.47
N SER A 39 -15.74 -2.04 -3.70
CA SER A 39 -16.75 -2.34 -4.72
C SER A 39 -17.70 -3.46 -4.31
N MET A 40 -17.19 -4.51 -3.64
CA MET A 40 -18.02 -5.60 -3.12
C MET A 40 -18.97 -5.12 -2.01
N ILE A 41 -18.48 -4.26 -1.12
CA ILE A 41 -19.31 -3.63 -0.08
C ILE A 41 -20.39 -2.74 -0.71
N LEU A 42 -20.03 -1.91 -1.68
CA LEU A 42 -20.97 -1.06 -2.42
C LEU A 42 -22.01 -1.88 -3.20
N TYR A 43 -21.63 -3.05 -3.71
CA TYR A 43 -22.56 -3.97 -4.37
C TYR A 43 -23.62 -4.51 -3.39
N LEU A 44 -23.20 -4.91 -2.18
CA LEU A 44 -24.11 -5.37 -1.12
C LEU A 44 -25.04 -4.26 -0.64
N ILE A 45 -24.52 -3.05 -0.37
CA ILE A 45 -25.32 -1.87 -0.01
C ILE A 45 -26.26 -1.49 -1.17
N GLY A 46 -25.80 -1.68 -2.40
CA GLY A 46 -26.54 -1.48 -3.63
C GLY A 46 -27.83 -2.30 -3.74
N TYR A 47 -27.98 -3.35 -2.94
CA TYR A 47 -29.22 -4.12 -2.84
C TYR A 47 -30.32 -3.35 -2.10
N ILE A 48 -29.95 -2.49 -1.15
CA ILE A 48 -30.87 -1.66 -0.36
C ILE A 48 -31.02 -0.27 -1.02
N TYR A 49 -29.91 0.29 -1.51
CA TYR A 49 -29.86 1.62 -2.13
C TYR A 49 -29.25 1.55 -3.54
N PRO A 50 -30.05 1.60 -4.62
CA PRO A 50 -29.56 1.39 -5.98
C PRO A 50 -28.50 2.41 -6.42
N LEU A 51 -28.48 3.60 -5.81
CA LEU A 51 -27.45 4.63 -6.01
C LEU A 51 -26.03 4.15 -5.66
N GLY A 52 -25.87 3.23 -4.71
CA GLY A 52 -24.56 2.70 -4.32
C GLY A 52 -23.83 1.97 -5.45
N ARG A 53 -24.58 1.41 -6.41
CA ARG A 53 -23.99 0.70 -7.56
C ARG A 53 -23.34 1.63 -8.58
N ILE A 54 -23.77 2.89 -8.64
CA ILE A 54 -23.19 3.89 -9.56
C ILE A 54 -21.75 4.23 -9.15
N LEU A 55 -21.40 4.06 -7.88
CA LEU A 55 -20.05 4.33 -7.36
C LEU A 55 -19.05 3.20 -7.67
N ILE A 56 -19.52 1.99 -7.99
CA ILE A 56 -18.68 0.83 -8.29
C ILE A 56 -17.66 1.08 -9.43
N PRO A 57 -18.03 1.63 -10.60
CA PRO A 57 -17.04 1.94 -11.64
C PRO A 57 -15.98 2.94 -11.15
N PHE A 58 -16.33 3.91 -10.30
CA PHE A 58 -15.37 4.88 -9.77
C PHE A 58 -14.38 4.23 -8.80
N THR A 59 -14.82 3.30 -7.95
CA THR A 59 -13.92 2.57 -7.05
C THR A 59 -13.00 1.61 -7.81
N PHE A 60 -13.49 0.95 -8.86
CA PHE A 60 -12.63 0.15 -9.74
C PHE A 60 -11.56 0.98 -10.45
N ILE A 61 -11.95 2.12 -11.04
CA ILE A 61 -11.00 3.03 -11.71
C ILE A 61 -9.99 3.57 -10.70
N GLY A 62 -10.44 3.99 -9.51
CA GLY A 62 -9.55 4.46 -8.44
C GLY A 62 -8.55 3.38 -8.00
N GLY A 63 -9.02 2.14 -7.81
CA GLY A 63 -8.17 1.01 -7.46
C GLY A 63 -7.12 0.70 -8.54
N MET A 64 -7.53 0.74 -9.82
CA MET A 64 -6.65 0.56 -10.97
C MET A 64 -5.57 1.65 -11.04
N ILE A 65 -5.94 2.92 -10.84
CA ILE A 65 -4.99 4.04 -10.82
C ILE A 65 -3.93 3.82 -9.75
N ILE A 66 -4.32 3.42 -8.53
CA ILE A 66 -3.39 3.15 -7.43
C ILE A 66 -2.41 2.03 -7.78
N CYS A 67 -2.85 1.00 -8.51
CA CYS A 67 -2.01 -0.11 -8.95
C CYS A 67 -0.99 0.29 -10.04
N VAL A 68 -1.33 1.26 -10.90
CA VAL A 68 -0.51 1.65 -12.06
C VAL A 68 0.56 2.70 -11.71
N ILE A 69 0.30 3.59 -10.73
CA ILE A 69 1.27 4.63 -10.37
C ILE A 69 2.54 3.98 -9.79
N PRO A 70 3.74 4.32 -10.30
CA PRO A 70 5.00 3.73 -9.85
C PRO A 70 5.25 4.05 -8.37
N PRO A 71 5.76 3.08 -7.58
CA PRO A 71 6.01 3.29 -6.17
C PRO A 71 7.12 4.35 -5.98
N LEU A 72 6.95 5.22 -4.99
CA LEU A 72 7.90 6.29 -4.65
C LEU A 72 9.29 5.75 -4.20
N GLY A 73 9.34 4.48 -3.80
CA GLY A 73 10.57 3.75 -3.47
C GLY A 73 10.39 2.24 -3.67
N LYS A 74 11.49 1.50 -3.84
CA LYS A 74 11.44 0.03 -4.02
C LYS A 74 10.91 -0.67 -2.77
N TYR A 75 11.30 -0.18 -1.59
CA TYR A 75 10.92 -0.75 -0.30
C TYR A 75 10.17 0.29 0.53
N CYS A 76 9.26 -0.19 1.35
CA CYS A 76 8.54 0.56 2.37
C CYS A 76 8.85 -0.07 3.72
N CYS A 77 9.26 0.75 4.69
CA CYS A 77 9.37 0.34 6.08
C CYS A 77 8.07 0.62 6.80
N LEU A 78 7.49 -0.42 7.40
CA LEU A 78 6.17 -0.33 8.04
C LEU A 78 6.23 0.35 9.41
N GLU A 79 7.39 0.37 10.07
CA GLU A 79 7.52 1.01 11.39
C GLU A 79 7.58 2.53 11.32
N CYS A 80 8.24 3.08 10.30
CA CYS A 80 8.42 4.53 10.12
C CYS A 80 7.70 5.09 8.89
N ASP A 81 6.85 4.28 8.25
CA ASP A 81 6.09 4.59 7.02
C ASP A 81 6.94 5.16 5.87
N ALA A 82 8.21 4.76 5.83
CA ALA A 82 9.21 5.36 4.95
C ALA A 82 9.46 4.53 3.69
N TYR A 83 9.45 5.19 2.54
CA TYR A 83 9.78 4.60 1.24
C TYR A 83 11.22 4.92 0.86
N TRP A 84 11.99 3.92 0.41
CA TRP A 84 13.39 4.10 0.05
C TRP A 84 13.87 3.10 -1.01
N ASN A 85 15.05 3.34 -1.58
CA ASN A 85 15.69 2.46 -2.55
C ASN A 85 17.06 1.98 -2.01
N PRO A 86 17.37 0.67 -1.97
CA PRO A 86 18.69 0.17 -1.56
C PRO A 86 19.84 0.72 -2.39
N ASP A 87 19.60 1.07 -3.65
CA ASP A 87 20.65 1.63 -4.50
C ASP A 87 21.06 3.04 -4.06
N ASN A 88 20.18 3.76 -3.33
CA ASN A 88 20.39 5.11 -2.82
C ASN A 88 19.71 5.29 -1.44
N PRO A 89 20.31 4.78 -0.35
CA PRO A 89 19.66 4.73 0.98
C PRO A 89 19.49 6.11 1.65
N SER A 90 20.19 7.14 1.18
CA SER A 90 20.07 8.52 1.69
C SER A 90 18.77 9.22 1.29
N LEU A 91 18.10 8.75 0.21
CA LEU A 91 16.87 9.32 -0.31
C LEU A 91 15.67 8.56 0.26
N VAL A 92 15.19 9.02 1.41
CA VAL A 92 14.03 8.46 2.10
C VAL A 92 12.81 9.38 1.92
N TRP A 93 11.70 8.80 1.48
CA TRP A 93 10.44 9.50 1.24
C TRP A 93 9.43 9.15 2.35
N ARG A 94 8.74 10.16 2.88
CA ARG A 94 7.81 10.03 4.02
C ARG A 94 8.42 9.37 5.26
N THR A 95 9.45 9.95 5.86
CA THR A 95 9.81 9.57 7.24
C THR A 95 8.72 10.06 8.18
N LYS A 96 8.07 9.17 8.95
CA LYS A 96 7.24 9.59 10.09
C LYS A 96 8.10 10.51 10.99
N PRO A 97 7.63 11.71 11.37
CA PRO A 97 8.42 12.55 12.27
C PRO A 97 8.65 11.77 13.58
N PRO A 98 9.89 11.74 14.10
CA PRO A 98 10.17 11.05 15.36
C PRO A 98 9.36 11.72 16.47
N GLY A 99 8.43 10.99 17.08
CA GLY A 99 7.65 11.46 18.24
C GLY A 99 6.12 11.51 18.11
N LEU A 100 5.53 11.01 17.02
CA LEU A 100 4.08 10.77 16.88
C LEU A 100 3.75 9.28 16.85
#